data_AF-A0A183JRK8-F1
#
_entry.id   AF-A0A183JRK8-F1
#
_cell.length_a   1.000
_cell.length_b   1.000
_cell.length_c   1.000
_cell.angle_alpha   90.00
_cell.angle_beta   90.00
_cell.angle_gamma   90.00
#
_symmetry.space_group_name_H-M   'P 1'
#
loop_
_entity.id
_entity.type
_entity.pdbx_description
1 polymer ?
#
loop_
_entity_poly.entity_id
_entity_poly.type
_entity_poly.pdbx_seq_one_letter_code
_entity_poly.pdbx_strand_id
1 'polypeptide(L)'
;MSSHCDSSFPALDCNYFSSYNLIVACVGVGNVAQLACDLLIYNLGCDVICSLNFEYCPSVVGINPYRLPGDVHDMMTTSQVYIYFFLSVI
;
A
#
# COMPACT_ATOMS: atom_id res chain seq x y z
N MET A 1 31.46 15.41 10.92
CA MET A 1 30.72 15.53 9.65
C MET A 1 29.48 14.65 9.78
N SER A 2 28.33 15.22 10.14
CA SER A 2 27.06 14.49 10.16
C SER A 2 26.48 14.51 8.75
N SER A 3 26.41 13.35 8.10
CA SER A 3 25.66 13.20 6.86
C SER A 3 24.18 13.26 7.19
N HIS A 4 23.57 14.42 6.99
CA HIS A 4 22.12 14.50 6.81
C HIS A 4 21.79 13.77 5.51
N CYS A 5 21.29 12.54 5.61
CA CYS A 5 20.60 11.91 4.50
C CYS A 5 19.25 12.63 4.41
N ASP A 6 19.15 13.58 3.48
CA ASP A 6 17.86 14.11 3.06
C ASP A 6 17.08 12.96 2.42
N SER A 7 16.27 12.28 3.24
CA SER A 7 15.29 11.28 2.81
C SER A 7 14.16 11.98 2.06
N SER A 8 14.49 12.54 0.90
CA SER A 8 13.49 12.92 -0.08
C SER A 8 12.74 11.65 -0.46
N PHE A 9 11.46 11.59 -0.08
CA PHE A 9 10.52 10.61 -0.62
C PHE A 9 10.73 10.57 -2.14
N PRO A 10 10.75 9.37 -2.77
CA PRO A 10 10.86 9.30 -4.22
C PRO A 10 9.78 10.22 -4.80
N ALA A 11 10.20 11.17 -5.64
CA ALA A 11 9.28 12.11 -6.25
C ALA A 11 8.26 11.31 -7.06
N LEU A 12 7.09 11.05 -6.48
CA LEU A 12 5.97 10.46 -7.17
C LEU A 12 5.55 11.48 -8.22
N ASP A 13 5.76 11.16 -9.49
CA ASP A 13 5.26 11.98 -10.58
C ASP A 13 3.72 11.93 -10.55
N CYS A 14 3.12 12.95 -9.97
CA CYS A 14 1.68 13.07 -9.81
C CYS A 14 0.93 12.98 -11.16
N ASN A 15 1.59 13.26 -12.29
CA ASN A 15 0.98 13.15 -13.60
C ASN A 15 0.61 11.70 -13.96
N TYR A 16 1.41 10.73 -13.48
CA TYR A 16 1.12 9.30 -13.69
C TYR A 16 -0.18 8.87 -13.01
N PHE A 17 -0.52 9.50 -11.88
CA PHE A 17 -1.71 9.20 -11.10
C PHE A 17 -2.87 10.19 -11.33
N SER A 18 -2.75 11.10 -12.30
CA SER A 18 -3.71 12.18 -12.53
C SER A 18 -5.15 11.71 -12.80
N SER A 19 -5.30 10.50 -13.35
CA SER A 19 -6.60 9.86 -13.62
C SER A 19 -7.06 8.88 -12.53
N TYR A 20 -6.31 8.75 -11.43
CA TYR A 20 -6.61 7.81 -10.35
C TYR A 20 -7.21 8.53 -9.14
N ASN A 21 -8.08 7.84 -8.42
CA ASN A 21 -8.56 8.27 -7.12
C ASN A 21 -7.69 7.66 -6.02
N LEU A 22 -7.15 8.51 -5.15
CA LEU A 22 -6.39 8.07 -3.98
C LEU A 22 -7.31 7.90 -2.77
N ILE A 23 -7.28 6.71 -2.17
CA ILE A 23 -7.94 6.42 -0.90
C ILE A 23 -6.85 6.21 0.16
N VAL A 24 -6.92 6.96 1.26
CA VAL A 24 -5.99 6.82 2.39
C VAL A 24 -6.76 6.34 3.62
N ALA A 25 -6.54 5.08 3.99
CA ALA A 25 -7.09 4.51 5.22
C ALA A 25 -6.18 4.79 6.41
N CYS A 26 -6.45 5.89 7.12
CA CYS A 26 -5.76 6.18 8.37
C CYS A 26 -6.25 5.28 9.51
N VAL A 27 -5.36 5.00 10.47
CA VAL A 27 -5.73 4.33 11.72
C VAL A 27 -6.68 5.23 12.51
N GLY A 28 -7.82 4.69 12.92
CA GLY A 28 -8.88 5.44 13.58
C GLY A 28 -9.73 4.55 14.48
N VAL A 29 -10.86 5.07 14.96
CA VAL A 29 -11.73 4.33 15.89
C VAL A 29 -12.21 3.04 15.24
N GLY A 30 -11.90 1.91 15.88
CA GLY A 30 -12.30 0.58 15.44
C GLY A 30 -11.67 0.10 14.13
N ASN A 31 -10.65 0.81 13.62
CA ASN A 31 -9.93 0.48 12.38
C ASN A 31 -10.85 0.27 11.16
N VAL A 32 -12.03 0.90 11.16
CA VAL A 32 -13.08 0.67 10.15
C VAL A 32 -12.59 0.99 8.73
N ALA A 33 -11.83 2.08 8.58
CA ALA A 33 -11.27 2.45 7.28
C ALA A 33 -10.27 1.40 6.76
N GLN A 34 -9.45 0.82 7.65
CA GLN A 34 -8.49 -0.23 7.28
C GLN A 34 -9.24 -1.49 6.84
N LEU A 35 -10.21 -1.95 7.63
CA LEU A 35 -11.03 -3.12 7.28
C LEU A 35 -11.81 -2.94 5.97
N ALA A 36 -12.34 -1.73 5.71
CA ALA A 36 -13.01 -1.44 4.46
C ALA A 36 -12.03 -1.50 3.26
N CYS A 37 -10.81 -0.99 3.43
CA CYS A 37 -9.76 -1.12 2.42
C CYS A 37 -9.31 -2.57 2.21
N ASP A 38 -9.20 -3.37 3.27
CA ASP A 38 -8.87 -4.80 3.16
C ASP A 38 -9.90 -5.54 2.29
N LEU A 39 -11.19 -5.24 2.49
CA LEU A 39 -12.27 -5.77 1.66
C LEU A 39 -12.16 -5.30 0.20
N LEU A 40 -11.84 -4.03 -0.04
CA LEU A 40 -11.67 -3.52 -1.41
C LEU A 40 -10.49 -4.19 -2.10
N ILE A 41 -9.34 -4.30 -1.43
CA ILE A 41 -8.13 -4.93 -1.96
C ILE A 41 -8.43 -6.38 -2.35
N TYR A 42 -9.05 -7.14 -1.45
CA TYR A 42 -9.37 -8.54 -1.69
C TYR A 42 -10.39 -8.72 -2.82
N ASN A 43 -11.49 -7.98 -2.81
CA ASN A 43 -12.59 -8.18 -3.76
C ASN A 43 -12.28 -7.65 -5.17
N LEU A 44 -11.47 -6.59 -5.27
CA LEU A 44 -11.03 -6.05 -6.56
C LEU A 44 -9.77 -6.76 -7.08
N GLY A 45 -9.09 -7.56 -6.25
CA GLY A 45 -7.83 -8.20 -6.62
C GLY A 45 -6.74 -7.16 -6.92
N CYS A 46 -6.60 -6.17 -6.04
CA CYS A 46 -5.60 -5.12 -6.22
C CYS A 46 -4.18 -5.66 -6.15
N ASP A 47 -3.28 -5.08 -6.94
CA ASP A 47 -1.85 -5.37 -6.93
C ASP A 47 -1.08 -4.39 -6.05
N VAL A 48 -0.01 -4.88 -5.42
CA VAL A 48 0.92 -4.05 -4.65
C VAL A 48 1.86 -3.31 -5.60
N ILE A 49 1.91 -1.98 -5.51
CA ILE A 49 2.89 -1.18 -6.26
C ILE A 49 4.20 -1.09 -5.49
N CYS A 50 4.11 -0.62 -4.25
CA CYS A 50 5.28 -0.33 -3.42
C CYS A 50 4.93 -0.34 -1.94
N SER A 51 5.96 -0.46 -1.11
CA SER A 51 5.86 -0.21 0.34
C SER A 51 6.21 1.25 0.63
N LEU A 52 5.47 1.89 1.51
CA LEU A 52 5.81 3.22 1.99
C LEU A 52 6.80 3.11 3.16
N ASN A 53 7.86 3.91 3.11
CA ASN A 53 8.78 4.01 4.23
C ASN A 53 8.15 4.91 5.30
N PHE A 54 7.63 4.28 6.35
CA PHE A 54 7.23 4.98 7.56
C PHE A 54 8.28 4.75 8.64
N GLU A 55 9.37 5.50 8.59
CA GLU A 55 10.38 5.55 9.69
C GLU A 55 9.75 5.89 11.05
N TYR A 56 8.55 6.49 11.00
CA TYR A 56 7.77 6.92 12.16
C TYR A 56 6.66 5.94 12.56
N CYS A 57 6.51 4.80 11.87
CA CYS A 57 5.57 3.75 12.26
C CYS A 57 6.32 2.54 12.84
N PRO A 58 5.68 1.76 13.72
CA PRO A 58 6.24 0.50 14.18
C PRO A 58 6.54 -0.41 12.99
N SER A 59 7.75 -0.96 12.93
CA SER A 59 8.12 -1.92 11.88
C SER A 59 7.43 -3.24 12.14
N VAL A 60 6.40 -3.51 11.34
CA VAL A 60 5.67 -4.79 11.32
C VAL A 60 5.91 -5.46 9.99
N VAL A 61 6.35 -6.71 10.04
CA VAL A 61 6.53 -7.56 8.86
C VAL A 61 5.68 -8.81 9.04
N GLY A 62 4.90 -9.17 8.02
CA GLY A 62 4.01 -10.32 8.04
C GLY A 62 3.78 -10.91 6.66
N ILE A 63 3.07 -12.03 6.59
CA ILE A 63 2.71 -12.67 5.33
C ILE A 63 1.64 -11.85 4.62
N ASN A 64 1.68 -11.76 3.29
CA ASN A 64 0.62 -11.17 2.49
C ASN A 64 -0.73 -11.86 2.75
N PRO A 65 -1.74 -11.18 3.33
CA PRO A 65 -3.03 -11.79 3.64
C PRO A 65 -3.94 -11.96 2.42
N TYR A 66 -3.61 -11.35 1.28
CA TYR A 66 -4.44 -11.31 0.08
C TYR A 66 -4.04 -12.35 -0.97
N ARG A 67 -2.90 -13.04 -0.80
CA ARG A 67 -2.48 -14.10 -1.72
C ARG A 67 -2.92 -15.49 -1.25
N LEU A 68 -3.07 -16.38 -2.23
CA LEU A 68 -3.39 -17.79 -1.98
C LEU A 68 -2.30 -18.45 -1.12
N PRO A 69 -2.69 -19.31 -0.16
CA PRO A 69 -1.74 -20.00 0.69
C PRO A 69 -0.83 -20.91 -0.14
N GLY A 70 0.46 -20.58 -0.19
CA GLY A 70 1.47 -21.33 -0.94
C GLY A 70 2.77 -20.57 -1.18
N ASP A 71 2.73 -19.24 -1.18
CA ASP A 71 3.91 -18.39 -1.43
C ASP A 71 4.43 -17.76 -0.13
N VAL A 72 5.16 -18.55 0.65
CA VAL A 72 5.68 -18.17 1.99
C VAL A 72 6.73 -17.04 1.93
N HIS A 73 7.16 -16.67 0.72
CA HIS A 73 8.15 -15.62 0.49
C HIS A 73 7.52 -14.24 0.24
N ASP A 74 6.20 -14.14 0.12
CA ASP A 74 5.52 -12.86 -0.10
C ASP A 74 5.26 -12.13 1.22
N MET A 75 6.29 -11.42 1.69
CA MET A 75 6.28 -10.68 2.94
C MET A 75 5.89 -9.22 2.71
N MET A 76 5.05 -8.70 3.61
CA MET A 76 4.52 -7.34 3.59
C MET A 76 4.96 -6.55 4.83
N THR A 77 4.98 -5.24 4.67
CA THR A 77 5.31 -4.28 5.72
C THR A 77 4.04 -3.59 6.24
N THR A 78 4.21 -2.68 7.20
CA THR A 78 3.13 -1.95 7.88
C THR A 78 2.31 -1.04 6.97
N SER A 79 2.86 -0.64 5.81
CA SER A 79 2.19 0.25 4.87
C SER A 79 2.55 -0.08 3.43
N GLN A 80 1.52 -0.27 2.61
CA GLN A 80 1.66 -0.56 1.20
C GLN A 80 0.68 0.25 0.37
N VAL A 81 1.07 0.55 -0.87
CA VAL A 81 0.24 1.18 -1.88
C VAL A 81 -0.29 0.11 -2.82
N TYR A 82 -1.60 0.05 -2.96
CA TYR A 82 -2.30 -0.87 -3.85
C TYR A 82 -2.92 -0.12 -5.03
N ILE A 83 -2.99 -0.80 -6.18
CA ILE A 83 -3.66 -0.29 -7.37
C ILE A 83 -4.60 -1.34 -7.94
N TYR A 84 -5.69 -0.87 -8.52
CA TYR A 84 -6.60 -1.67 -9.28
C TYR A 84 -6.75 -1.07 -10.68
N PHE A 85 -6.59 -1.92 -11.70
CA PHE A 85 -6.84 -1.56 -13.08
C PHE A 85 -8.17 -2.19 -13.53
N PHE A 86 -9.21 -1.37 -13.71
CA PHE A 86 -10.43 -1.83 -14.35
C PHE A 86 -10.20 -1.90 -15.86
N LEU A 87 -9.85 -3.08 -16.37
CA LEU A 87 -9.76 -3.31 -17.81
C LEU A 87 -11.20 -3.43 -18.37
N SER A 88 -11.81 -2.31 -18.76
CA SER A 88 -13.02 -2.35 -19.58
C SER A 88 -12.64 -2.79 -20.98
N VAL A 89 -12.79 -4.08 -21.29
CA VAL A 89 -12.87 -4.53 -22.68
C VAL A 89 -14.26 -4.14 -23.17
N ILE A 90 -14.34 -3.08 -23.99
CA ILE A 90 -15.53 -2.72 -24.77
C ILE A 90 -15.46 -3.44 -26.10
#